data_AF-A0A821JWH1-F1
#
_entry.id   AF-A0A821JWH1-F1
#
_cell.length_a   1.000
_cell.length_b   1.000
_cell.length_c   1.000
_cell.angle_alpha   90.00
_cell.angle_beta   90.00
_cell.angle_gamma   90.00
#
_symmetry.space_group_name_H-M   'P 1'
#
loop_
_entity.id
_entity.type
_entity.pdbx_description
1 polymer ?
#
loop_
_entity_poly.entity_id
_entity_poly.type
_entity_poly.pdbx_seq_one_letter_code
_entity_poly.pdbx_strand_id
1 'polypeptide(L)'
;SILQILVGLAHGTIWSCIAVIMAHWVPSKERGKLMGFVNAGAKIGNFLTLLISGLMCSWRFAGGWPLIFYSAGASGIIWASLWIIICVDSPRDHTYISTIEKKIILEHIQQLLNNKNNNDDQFRPPWRVILKSSACWTLFIIHTCNNWGSYTFLTSIPKYMNKVLELDIKS
;
A
#
# COMPACT_ATOMS: atom_id res chain seq x y z
N SER A 1 3.23 -2.17 23.09
CA SER A 1 1.81 -2.29 22.70
C SER A 1 1.25 -1.00 22.09
N ILE A 2 1.29 0.16 22.76
CA ILE A 2 0.73 1.43 22.21
C ILE A 2 1.41 1.84 20.90
N LEU A 3 2.74 1.78 20.82
CA LEU A 3 3.49 2.10 19.59
C LEU A 3 3.08 1.21 18.40
N GLN A 4 2.78 -0.07 18.63
CA GLN A 4 2.34 -0.98 17.57
C GLN A 4 0.95 -0.61 17.06
N ILE A 5 0.06 -0.17 17.95
CA ILE A 5 -1.27 0.33 17.57
C ILE A 5 -1.13 1.58 16.69
N LEU A 6 -0.28 2.53 17.09
CA LEU A 6 -0.04 3.76 16.32
C LEU A 6 0.54 3.46 14.93
N VAL A 7 1.53 2.56 14.86
CA VAL A 7 2.09 2.10 13.59
C VAL A 7 1.02 1.44 12.73
N GLY A 8 0.18 0.57 13.32
CA GLY A 8 -0.91 -0.08 12.60
C GLY A 8 -1.93 0.90 12.02
N LEU A 9 -2.32 1.92 12.79
CA LEU A 9 -3.22 2.97 12.34
C LEU A 9 -2.62 3.78 11.18
N ALA A 10 -1.35 4.18 11.31
CA ALA A 10 -0.66 4.92 10.26
C ALA A 10 -0.47 4.11 8.98
N HIS A 11 -0.16 2.81 9.08
CA HIS A 11 0.03 1.95 7.92
C HIS A 11 -1.29 1.61 7.21
N GLY A 12 -2.39 1.53 7.96
CA GLY A 12 -3.71 1.18 7.43
C GLY A 12 -4.25 2.18 6.40
N THR A 13 -3.91 3.46 6.51
CA THR A 13 -4.39 4.50 5.60
C THR A 13 -3.63 4.55 4.28
N ILE A 14 -2.41 4.00 4.22
CA ILE A 14 -1.51 4.13 3.06
C ILE A 14 -2.17 3.59 1.77
N TRP A 15 -2.75 2.38 1.83
CA TRP A 15 -3.38 1.79 0.66
C TRP A 15 -4.61 2.56 0.17
N SER A 16 -5.37 3.16 1.09
CA SER A 16 -6.50 4.04 0.75
C SER A 16 -6.00 5.33 0.09
N CYS A 17 -4.93 5.94 0.61
CA CYS A 17 -4.32 7.12 0.02
C CYS A 17 -3.79 6.84 -1.40
N ILE A 18 -3.08 5.72 -1.59
CA ILE A 18 -2.58 5.30 -2.91
C ILE A 18 -3.75 5.12 -3.87
N ALA A 19 -4.83 4.46 -3.46
CA ALA A 19 -6.02 4.28 -4.29
C ALA A 19 -6.64 5.61 -4.73
N VAL A 20 -6.71 6.60 -3.83
CA VAL A 20 -7.23 7.95 -4.13
C VAL A 20 -6.30 8.71 -5.08
N ILE A 21 -5.00 8.69 -4.86
CA ILE A 21 -4.02 9.36 -5.73
C ILE A 21 -4.09 8.74 -7.15
N MET A 22 -4.08 7.41 -7.23
CA MET A 22 -4.21 6.69 -8.50
C MET A 22 -5.55 6.94 -9.20
N ALA A 23 -6.60 7.25 -8.44
CA ALA A 23 -7.90 7.62 -9.01
C ALA A 23 -7.87 8.98 -9.74
N HIS A 24 -7.10 9.93 -9.22
CA HIS A 24 -7.01 11.29 -9.76
C HIS A 24 -5.91 11.45 -10.83
N TRP A 25 -4.80 10.72 -10.68
CA TRP A 25 -3.61 10.88 -11.51
C TRP A 25 -3.50 9.88 -12.67
N VAL A 26 -4.20 8.75 -12.59
CA VAL A 26 -4.05 7.67 -13.58
C VAL A 26 -5.36 7.41 -14.33
N PRO A 27 -5.35 7.49 -15.68
CA PRO A 27 -6.48 7.09 -16.51
C PRO A 27 -6.88 5.62 -16.28
N SER A 28 -8.17 5.32 -16.29
CA SER A 28 -8.70 3.96 -16.01
C SER A 28 -8.05 2.83 -16.84
N LYS A 29 -7.64 3.11 -18.08
CA LYS A 29 -7.02 2.13 -18.98
C LYS A 29 -5.63 1.67 -18.52
N GLU A 30 -4.89 2.55 -17.82
CA GLU A 30 -3.51 2.28 -17.41
C GLU A 30 -3.37 2.00 -15.91
N ARG A 31 -4.44 2.27 -15.14
CA ARG A 31 -4.48 2.07 -13.68
C ARG A 31 -4.06 0.67 -13.24
N GLY A 32 -4.45 -0.37 -13.98
CA GLY A 32 -4.05 -1.75 -13.66
C GLY A 32 -2.54 -1.98 -13.76
N LYS A 33 -1.87 -1.41 -14.78
CA LYS A 33 -0.43 -1.55 -14.97
C LYS A 33 0.35 -0.82 -13.88
N LEU A 34 -0.04 0.41 -13.57
CA LEU A 34 0.62 1.18 -12.52
C LEU A 34 0.38 0.59 -11.13
N MET A 35 -0.81 0.05 -10.84
CA MET A 35 -1.03 -0.69 -9.58
C MET A 35 -0.17 -1.95 -9.49
N GLY A 36 0.00 -2.68 -10.60
CA GLY A 36 0.92 -3.81 -10.66
C GLY A 36 2.37 -3.40 -10.35
N PHE A 37 2.81 -2.27 -10.92
CA PHE A 37 4.14 -1.70 -10.66
C PHE A 37 4.32 -1.29 -9.19
N VAL A 38 3.35 -0.59 -8.59
CA VAL A 38 3.38 -0.23 -7.16
C VAL A 38 3.46 -1.46 -6.27
N ASN A 39 2.67 -2.50 -6.56
CA ASN A 39 2.72 -3.75 -5.81
C ASN A 39 4.06 -4.46 -5.93
N ALA A 40 4.65 -4.51 -7.13
CA ALA A 40 5.97 -5.09 -7.34
C ALA A 40 7.04 -4.33 -6.55
N GLY A 41 7.02 -2.99 -6.59
CA GLY A 41 7.91 -2.13 -5.81
C GLY A 41 7.80 -2.39 -4.31
N ALA A 42 6.59 -2.53 -3.78
CA ALA A 42 6.37 -2.86 -2.37
C ALA A 42 6.99 -4.21 -1.99
N LYS A 43 6.87 -5.24 -2.84
CA LYS A 43 7.47 -6.56 -2.59
C LYS A 43 9.00 -6.51 -2.62
N ILE A 44 9.58 -5.79 -3.58
CA ILE A 44 11.04 -5.60 -3.68
C ILE A 44 11.57 -4.85 -2.46
N GLY A 45 10.90 -3.78 -2.04
CA GLY A 45 11.26 -3.02 -0.84
C GLY A 45 11.24 -3.89 0.42
N ASN A 46 10.22 -4.74 0.57
CA ASN A 46 10.13 -5.67 1.69
C ASN A 46 11.29 -6.67 1.70
N PHE A 47 11.65 -7.21 0.54
CA PHE A 47 12.78 -8.12 0.38
C PHE A 47 14.12 -7.45 0.72
N LEU A 48 14.37 -6.24 0.20
CA LEU A 48 15.56 -5.46 0.51
C LEU A 48 15.64 -5.12 2.00
N THR A 49 14.52 -4.75 2.61
CA THR A 49 14.46 -4.43 4.05
C THR A 49 14.82 -5.64 4.89
N LEU A 50 14.34 -6.84 4.53
CA LEU A 50 14.70 -8.09 5.19
C LEU A 50 16.20 -8.40 5.05
N LEU A 51 16.79 -8.24 3.87
CA LEU A 51 18.22 -8.45 3.64
C LEU A 51 19.08 -7.47 4.45
N ILE A 52 18.75 -6.18 4.40
CA ILE A 52 19.47 -5.14 5.14
C ILE A 52 19.35 -5.37 6.64
N SER A 53 18.16 -5.72 7.13
CA SER A 53 17.92 -6.07 8.54
C SER A 53 18.79 -7.27 8.96
N GLY A 54 18.87 -8.32 8.15
CA GLY A 54 19.72 -9.48 8.42
C GLY A 54 21.22 -9.13 8.48
N LEU A 55 21.69 -8.27 7.58
CA LEU A 55 23.07 -7.78 7.59
C LEU A 55 23.35 -6.88 8.80
N MET A 56 22.42 -5.99 9.16
CA MET A 56 22.58 -5.08 10.30
C MET A 56 22.54 -5.80 11.65
N CYS A 57 21.78 -6.90 11.79
CA CYS A 57 21.81 -7.75 12.99
C CYS A 57 23.18 -8.38 13.25
N SER A 58 24.00 -8.58 12.20
CA SER A 58 25.37 -9.10 12.34
C SER A 58 26.39 -8.05 12.80
N TRP A 59 26.04 -6.76 12.73
CA TRP A 59 26.93 -5.67 13.11
C TRP A 59 26.86 -5.39 14.62
N ARG A 60 28.03 -5.49 15.27
CA ARG A 60 28.20 -5.46 16.73
C ARG A 60 28.15 -4.04 17.34
N PHE A 61 27.79 -3.02 16.56
CA PHE A 61 27.74 -1.63 17.02
C PHE A 61 26.40 -1.36 17.73
N ALA A 62 26.44 -0.85 18.97
CA ALA A 62 25.27 -0.51 19.81
C ALA A 62 24.24 -1.64 20.09
N GLY A 63 24.63 -2.91 19.94
CA GLY A 63 23.72 -4.04 20.13
C GLY A 63 22.82 -4.36 18.93
N GLY A 64 23.12 -3.81 17.75
CA GLY A 64 22.57 -4.18 16.42
C GLY A 64 21.10 -3.80 16.19
N TRP A 65 20.24 -4.20 17.12
CA TRP A 65 18.79 -4.08 17.04
C TRP A 65 18.26 -2.64 16.94
N PRO A 66 18.74 -1.66 17.74
CA PRO A 66 18.21 -0.29 17.67
C PRO A 66 18.56 0.42 16.36
N LEU A 67 19.69 0.06 15.75
CA LEU A 67 20.24 0.73 14.57
C LEU A 67 19.31 0.61 13.35
N ILE A 68 18.61 -0.53 13.24
CA ILE A 68 17.64 -0.81 12.17
C ILE A 68 16.46 0.16 12.24
N PHE A 69 15.98 0.46 13.45
CA PHE A 69 14.87 1.40 13.64
C PHE A 69 15.28 2.83 13.32
N TYR A 70 16.50 3.23 13.70
CA TYR A 70 17.01 4.57 13.38
C TYR A 70 17.25 4.76 11.89
N SER A 71 17.86 3.78 11.21
CA SER A 71 18.12 3.87 9.77
C SER A 71 16.83 3.83 8.94
N ALA A 72 15.90 2.92 9.28
CA ALA A 72 14.60 2.85 8.63
C ALA A 72 13.76 4.11 8.89
N GLY A 73 13.77 4.62 10.12
CA GLY A 73 13.09 5.86 10.49
C GLY A 73 13.64 7.08 9.75
N ALA A 74 14.97 7.23 9.68
CA ALA A 74 15.61 8.31 8.95
C ALA A 74 15.31 8.26 7.45
N SER A 75 15.39 7.07 6.84
CA SER A 75 15.02 6.86 5.43
C SER A 75 13.55 7.21 5.17
N GLY A 76 12.65 6.81 6.08
CA GLY A 76 11.23 7.15 6.01
C GLY A 76 10.97 8.65 6.09
N ILE A 77 11.66 9.38 6.97
CA ILE A 77 11.55 10.85 7.08
C ILE A 77 12.03 11.52 5.79
N ILE A 78 13.20 11.12 5.28
CA ILE A 78 13.74 11.66 4.02
C ILE A 78 12.75 11.44 2.88
N TRP A 79 12.22 10.22 2.75
CA TRP A 79 11.23 9.90 1.73
C TRP A 79 9.93 10.69 1.91
N ALA A 80 9.44 10.85 3.14
CA ALA A 80 8.25 11.65 3.42
C ALA A 80 8.44 13.13 3.07
N SER A 81 9.60 13.71 3.40
CA SER A 81 9.93 15.09 3.01
C SER A 81 9.99 15.26 1.50
N LEU A 82 10.63 14.33 0.78
CA LEU A 82 10.64 14.33 -0.69
C LEU A 82 9.22 14.20 -1.26
N TRP A 83 8.40 13.32 -0.68
CA TRP A 83 7.02 13.12 -1.10
C TRP A 83 6.18 14.39 -0.93
N ILE A 84 6.32 15.11 0.17
CA ILE A 84 5.60 16.38 0.41
C ILE A 84 5.99 17.46 -0.61
N ILE A 85 7.25 17.47 -1.06
CA ILE A 85 7.72 18.46 -2.05
C ILE A 85 7.27 18.10 -3.47
N ILE A 86 7.24 16.80 -3.81
CA ILE A 86 6.99 16.30 -5.17
C ILE A 86 5.50 16.05 -5.42
N CYS A 87 4.77 15.56 -4.44
CA CYS A 87 3.38 15.14 -4.60
C CYS A 87 2.43 16.34 -4.46
N VAL A 88 1.85 16.77 -5.58
CA VAL A 88 0.84 17.83 -5.62
C VAL A 88 -0.54 17.19 -5.65
N ASP A 89 -1.48 17.68 -4.85
CA ASP A 89 -2.84 17.11 -4.76
C ASP A 89 -3.65 17.29 -6.05
N SER A 90 -3.35 18.33 -6.83
CA SER A 90 -4.05 18.67 -8.06
C SER A 90 -3.13 18.59 -9.28
N PRO A 91 -3.40 17.73 -10.26
CA PRO A 91 -2.66 17.70 -11.53
C PRO A 91 -2.82 19.00 -12.35
N ARG A 92 -3.69 19.93 -11.93
CA ARG A 92 -3.84 21.25 -12.54
C ARG A 92 -2.68 22.18 -12.23
N ASP A 93 -2.10 22.07 -11.03
CA ASP A 93 -1.07 22.97 -10.49
C ASP A 93 0.35 22.43 -10.69
N HIS A 94 0.49 21.24 -11.26
CA HIS A 94 1.78 20.62 -11.52
C HIS A 94 2.46 21.25 -12.76
N THR A 95 3.56 21.98 -12.55
CA THR A 95 4.33 22.68 -13.60
C THR A 95 5.19 21.74 -14.45
N TYR A 96 5.54 20.54 -13.96
CA TYR A 96 6.46 19.62 -14.64
C TYR A 96 5.77 18.54 -15.49
N ILE A 97 4.44 18.59 -15.65
CA ILE A 97 3.73 17.58 -16.44
C ILE A 97 3.70 17.97 -17.92
N SER A 98 3.83 16.97 -18.81
CA SER A 98 3.70 17.20 -20.25
C SER A 98 2.29 17.71 -20.59
N THR A 99 2.18 18.66 -21.51
CA THR A 99 0.90 19.24 -21.94
C THR A 99 -0.07 18.19 -22.49
N ILE A 100 0.48 17.13 -23.10
CA ILE A 100 -0.27 16.00 -23.64
C ILE A 100 -0.87 15.14 -22.52
N GLU A 101 -0.05 14.78 -21.52
CA GLU A 101 -0.51 14.00 -20.36
C GLU A 101 -1.54 14.79 -19.53
N LYS A 102 -1.31 16.09 -19.35
CA LYS A 102 -2.24 16.99 -18.66
C LYS A 102 -3.62 16.98 -19.32
N LYS A 103 -3.67 17.02 -20.65
CA LYS A 103 -4.93 16.99 -21.40
C LYS A 103 -5.66 15.66 -21.20
N ILE A 104 -4.96 14.53 -21.29
CA ILE A 104 -5.56 13.19 -21.09
C ILE A 104 -6.14 13.04 -19.67
N ILE A 105 -5.41 13.50 -18.66
CA ILE A 105 -5.86 13.44 -17.25
C ILE A 105 -7.07 14.36 -17.04
N LEU A 106 -7.05 15.58 -17.58
CA LEU A 106 -8.17 16.52 -17.46
C LEU A 106 -9.43 16.04 -18.17
N GLU A 107 -9.29 15.46 -19.37
CA GLU A 107 -10.41 14.83 -20.10
C GLU A 107 -10.97 13.65 -19.30
N HIS A 108 -10.11 12.82 -18.68
CA HIS A 108 -10.55 11.74 -17.82
C HIS A 108 -11.33 12.23 -16.59
N ILE A 109 -10.81 13.26 -15.90
CA ILE A 109 -11.48 13.88 -14.76
C ILE A 109 -12.83 14.48 -15.19
N GLN A 110 -12.89 15.13 -16.36
CA GLN A 110 -14.12 15.71 -16.88
C GLN A 110 -15.16 14.66 -17.28
N GLN A 111 -14.75 13.50 -17.81
CA GLN A 111 -15.64 12.35 -18.02
C GLN A 111 -16.20 11.81 -16.70
N LEU A 112 -15.38 11.73 -15.64
CA LEU A 112 -15.83 11.32 -14.31
C LEU A 112 -16.85 12.31 -13.73
N LEU A 113 -16.64 13.62 -13.94
CA LEU A 113 -17.57 14.67 -13.51
C LEU A 113 -18.86 14.70 -14.34
N ASN A 114 -18.78 14.54 -15.66
CA ASN A 114 -19.96 14.50 -16.53
C ASN A 114 -20.84 13.27 -16.25
N ASN A 115 -20.25 12.11 -15.96
CA ASN A 115 -21.01 10.95 -15.47
C ASN A 115 -21.65 11.19 -14.09
N LYS A 116 -21.13 12.15 -13.31
CA LYS A 116 -21.65 12.54 -12.00
C LYS A 116 -22.82 13.53 -12.10
N ASN A 117 -22.81 14.44 -13.07
CA ASN A 117 -23.82 15.48 -13.26
C ASN A 117 -25.21 14.98 -13.72
N ASN A 118 -25.39 13.69 -14.02
CA ASN A 118 -26.71 13.15 -14.33
C ASN A 118 -27.57 12.81 -13.10
N ASN A 119 -27.04 12.95 -11.87
CA ASN A 119 -27.80 12.70 -10.63
C ASN A 119 -27.45 13.75 -9.57
N ASP A 120 -28.17 14.88 -9.59
CA ASP A 120 -28.02 16.03 -8.69
C ASP A 120 -28.54 15.83 -7.27
N ASP A 121 -28.56 14.60 -6.76
CA ASP A 121 -28.84 14.32 -5.35
C ASP A 121 -27.60 13.73 -4.69
N GLN A 122 -26.91 14.59 -3.91
CA GLN A 122 -25.99 14.25 -2.82
C GLN A 122 -25.44 12.81 -2.87
N PHE A 123 -24.24 12.63 -3.45
CA PHE A 123 -23.52 11.35 -3.58
C PHE A 123 -23.44 10.60 -2.24
N ARG A 124 -24.49 9.85 -1.90
CA ARG A 124 -24.54 8.93 -0.77
C ARG A 124 -24.23 7.56 -1.36
N PRO A 125 -23.06 6.96 -1.04
CA PRO A 125 -22.79 5.60 -1.48
C PRO A 125 -23.97 4.72 -1.04
N PRO A 126 -24.58 3.91 -1.92
CA PRO A 126 -25.74 3.10 -1.57
C PRO A 126 -25.32 1.89 -0.73
N TRP A 127 -24.86 2.16 0.51
CA TRP A 127 -24.29 1.17 1.44
C TRP A 127 -25.20 -0.04 1.63
N ARG A 128 -26.51 0.19 1.74
CA ARG A 128 -27.51 -0.88 1.90
C ARG A 128 -27.56 -1.81 0.68
N VAL A 129 -27.39 -1.28 -0.52
CA VAL A 129 -27.39 -2.08 -1.77
C VAL A 129 -26.08 -2.86 -1.89
N ILE A 130 -24.95 -2.22 -1.57
CA ILE A 130 -23.63 -2.85 -1.59
C ILE A 130 -23.59 -4.01 -0.58
N LEU A 131 -24.02 -3.77 0.67
CA LEU A 131 -24.03 -4.78 1.73
C LEU A 131 -25.06 -5.89 1.51
N LYS A 132 -26.10 -5.67 0.69
CA LYS A 132 -27.09 -6.71 0.34
C LYS A 132 -26.69 -7.49 -0.92
N SER A 133 -25.66 -7.06 -1.64
CA SER A 133 -25.19 -7.73 -2.86
C SER A 133 -24.41 -9.00 -2.54
N SER A 134 -24.78 -10.11 -3.19
CA SER A 134 -24.06 -11.39 -3.07
C SER A 134 -22.61 -11.28 -3.53
N ALA A 135 -22.33 -10.47 -4.56
CA ALA A 135 -20.99 -10.25 -5.07
C ALA A 135 -20.06 -9.61 -4.02
N CYS A 136 -20.58 -8.71 -3.19
CA CYS A 136 -19.81 -8.06 -2.12
C CYS A 136 -19.40 -9.08 -1.05
N TRP A 137 -20.34 -9.91 -0.60
CA TRP A 137 -20.06 -10.97 0.38
C TRP A 137 -19.10 -12.03 -0.16
N THR A 138 -19.26 -12.44 -1.41
CA THR A 138 -18.34 -13.39 -2.05
C THR A 138 -16.92 -12.82 -2.10
N LEU A 139 -16.76 -11.55 -2.51
CA LEU A 139 -15.46 -10.89 -2.51
C LEU A 139 -14.87 -10.78 -1.09
N PHE A 140 -15.69 -10.45 -0.10
CA PHE A 140 -15.26 -10.38 1.29
C PHE A 140 -14.76 -11.73 1.81
N ILE A 141 -15.50 -12.81 1.55
CA ILE A 141 -15.13 -14.18 1.94
C ILE A 141 -13.84 -14.60 1.23
N ILE A 142 -13.72 -14.34 -0.08
CA ILE A 142 -12.51 -14.64 -0.86
C ILE A 142 -11.29 -13.92 -0.26
N HIS A 143 -11.40 -12.62 0.01
CA HIS A 143 -10.30 -11.85 0.60
C HIS A 143 -9.95 -12.33 2.00
N THR A 144 -10.95 -12.66 2.82
CA THR A 144 -10.74 -13.18 4.18
C THR A 144 -10.03 -14.54 4.14
N CYS A 145 -10.49 -15.45 3.27
CA CYS A 145 -9.88 -16.76 3.06
C CYS A 145 -8.43 -16.63 2.56
N ASN A 146 -8.18 -15.74 1.60
CA ASN A 146 -6.83 -15.50 1.09
C ASN A 146 -5.88 -14.96 2.18
N ASN A 147 -6.35 -14.01 3.00
CA ASN A 147 -5.57 -13.50 4.14
C ASN A 147 -5.31 -14.60 5.16
N TRP A 148 -6.35 -15.34 5.55
CA TRP A 148 -6.24 -16.45 6.50
C TRP A 148 -5.24 -17.51 6.02
N GLY A 149 -5.35 -17.93 4.76
CA GLY A 149 -4.43 -18.89 4.14
C GLY A 149 -2.99 -18.38 4.19
N SER A 150 -2.76 -17.14 3.78
CA SER A 150 -1.43 -16.52 3.79
C SER A 150 -0.80 -16.49 5.20
N TYR A 151 -1.56 -16.07 6.21
CA TYR A 151 -1.08 -16.05 7.61
C TYR A 151 -0.85 -17.47 8.15
N THR A 152 -1.71 -18.42 7.80
CA THR A 152 -1.56 -19.83 8.20
C THR A 152 -0.27 -20.41 7.64
N PHE A 153 0.01 -20.20 6.34
CA PHE A 153 1.28 -20.62 5.74
C PHE A 153 2.48 -19.97 6.44
N LEU A 154 2.44 -18.65 6.62
CA LEU A 154 3.55 -17.90 7.24
C LEU A 154 3.88 -18.39 8.65
N THR A 155 2.86 -18.74 9.44
CA THR A 155 3.04 -19.21 10.83
C THR A 155 3.34 -20.69 10.94
N SER A 156 2.92 -21.49 9.96
CA SER A 156 3.10 -22.95 9.98
C SER A 156 4.48 -23.36 9.46
N ILE A 157 5.07 -22.61 8.53
CA ILE A 157 6.41 -22.89 7.98
C ILE A 157 7.49 -22.98 9.09
N PRO A 158 7.65 -21.99 9.99
CA PRO A 158 8.66 -22.07 11.05
C PRO A 158 8.37 -23.21 12.03
N LYS A 159 7.09 -23.44 12.36
CA LYS A 159 6.67 -24.53 13.26
C LYS A 159 6.96 -25.90 12.67
N TYR A 160 6.73 -26.08 11.37
CA TYR A 160 6.99 -27.33 10.66
C TYR A 160 8.49 -27.62 10.58
N MET A 161 9.30 -26.62 10.21
CA MET A 161 10.76 -26.75 10.15
C MET A 161 11.37 -27.13 11.51
N ASN A 162 10.90 -26.51 12.60
CA ASN A 162 11.42 -26.77 13.94
C ASN A 162 10.97 -28.15 14.49
N LYS A 163 9.69 -28.50 14.35
CA LYS A 163 9.13 -29.73 14.97
C LYS A 163 9.34 -31.01 14.17
N VAL A 164 9.39 -30.95 12.85
CA VAL A 164 9.42 -32.15 11.99
C VAL A 164 10.79 -32.37 11.38
N LEU A 165 11.50 -31.29 11.03
CA LEU A 165 12.83 -31.38 10.43
C LEU A 165 13.98 -31.29 11.45
N GLU A 166 13.71 -31.02 12.73
CA GLU A 166 14.71 -30.83 13.81
C GLU A 166 15.83 -29.82 13.47
N LEU A 167 15.61 -28.96 12.46
CA LEU A 167 16.55 -27.91 12.09
C LEU A 167 16.38 -26.75 13.07
N ASP A 168 17.34 -26.62 13.99
CA ASP A 168 17.38 -25.58 15.01
C ASP A 168 17.69 -24.23 14.34
N ILE A 169 16.63 -23.53 13.92
CA ILE A 169 16.75 -22.16 13.40
C ILE A 169 17.07 -21.27 14.61
N LYS A 170 18.36 -21.11 14.93
CA LYS A 170 18.81 -20.08 15.87
C LYS A 170 18.32 -18.73 15.38
N SER A 171 17.32 -18.20 16.09
CA SER A 171 16.89 -16.81 16.02
C SER A 171 17.98 -15.88 16.55
#